data_AF-A0A814CYG6-F1
#
_entry.id   AF-A0A814CYG6-F1
#
_cell.length_a   1.000
_cell.length_b   1.000
_cell.length_c   1.000
_cell.angle_alpha   90.00
_cell.angle_beta   90.00
_cell.angle_gamma   90.00
#
_symmetry.space_group_name_H-M   'P 1'
#
loop_
_entity.id
_entity.type
_entity.pdbx_description
1 polymer ?
#
loop_
_entity_poly.entity_id
_entity_poly.type
_entity_poly.pdbx_seq_one_letter_code
_entity_poly.pdbx_strand_id
1 'polypeptide(L)'
;MGKSSSCSPSYSEMTQSNLIDHIQIRGEVSADYSDVYEVNKSAFEQDNEARLVEKLRQNHNFDPNLSYVAIYENGTQRLLVGYLLFFPIKIQLYSKNDNKKLDLSVNECLALAPISVLPSYQNRGIGSKLISYALDNIKRSYLMSYHCIIVLGHENYYPRFGFKPAISQYHIHPPFSIENENCFLVLELIPDKLKETMSHNGNVYGVVEYPKEFDEVS
;
A
#
# COMPACT_ATOMS: atom_id res chain seq x y z
N MET A 1 -12.32 -45.15 -40.90
CA MET A 1 -11.40 -44.03 -40.61
C MET A 1 -12.21 -42.82 -40.16
N GLY A 2 -12.53 -42.72 -38.87
CA GLY A 2 -13.15 -41.53 -38.28
C GLY A 2 -12.06 -40.72 -37.58
N LYS A 3 -11.83 -39.48 -38.04
CA LYS A 3 -10.88 -38.56 -37.42
C LYS A 3 -11.50 -38.03 -36.12
N SER A 4 -10.83 -38.29 -35.01
CA SER A 4 -11.08 -37.70 -33.71
C SER A 4 -10.78 -36.20 -33.76
N SER A 5 -11.81 -35.36 -33.65
CA SER A 5 -11.68 -33.93 -33.40
C SER A 5 -11.31 -33.73 -31.93
N SER A 6 -10.03 -33.43 -31.66
CA SER A 6 -9.57 -32.97 -30.36
C SER A 6 -10.13 -31.57 -30.10
N CYS A 7 -11.17 -31.48 -29.26
CA CYS A 7 -11.58 -30.21 -28.67
C CYS A 7 -10.45 -29.72 -27.76
N SER A 8 -9.79 -28.65 -28.16
CA SER A 8 -8.99 -27.82 -27.26
C SER A 8 -9.92 -27.22 -26.19
N PRO A 9 -9.53 -27.15 -24.91
CA PRO A 9 -10.37 -26.52 -23.89
C PRO A 9 -10.52 -25.03 -24.19
N SER A 10 -11.73 -24.50 -24.05
CA SER A 10 -11.98 -23.06 -24.12
C SER A 10 -11.32 -22.36 -22.92
N TYR A 11 -10.86 -21.13 -23.14
CA TYR A 11 -10.18 -20.24 -22.18
C TYR A 11 -10.98 -19.90 -20.89
N SER A 12 -12.16 -20.49 -20.69
CA SER A 12 -13.14 -20.12 -19.67
C SER A 12 -13.03 -20.90 -18.34
N GLU A 13 -12.00 -21.71 -18.13
CA GLU A 13 -11.88 -22.57 -16.94
C GLU A 13 -10.53 -22.43 -16.21
N MET A 14 -9.95 -21.23 -16.17
CA MET A 14 -8.92 -20.96 -15.16
C MET A 14 -9.59 -20.85 -13.77
N THR A 15 -9.51 -21.92 -12.99
CA THR A 15 -9.86 -21.91 -11.56
C THR A 15 -9.05 -20.83 -10.85
N GLN A 16 -9.59 -20.24 -9.77
CA GLN A 16 -8.88 -19.21 -8.97
C GLN A 16 -7.48 -19.67 -8.51
N SER A 17 -7.31 -20.98 -8.30
CA SER A 17 -6.03 -21.62 -7.95
C SER A 17 -4.96 -21.48 -9.03
N ASN A 18 -5.34 -21.33 -10.30
CA ASN A 18 -4.39 -21.34 -11.41
C ASN A 18 -3.83 -19.93 -11.70
N LEU A 19 -4.61 -18.86 -11.43
CA LEU A 19 -4.18 -17.50 -11.77
C LEU A 19 -3.08 -16.97 -10.84
N ILE A 20 -3.21 -17.20 -9.52
CA ILE A 20 -2.29 -16.60 -8.54
C ILE A 20 -0.85 -17.14 -8.66
N ASP A 21 -0.71 -18.37 -9.16
CA ASP A 21 0.56 -19.03 -9.45
C ASP A 21 1.30 -18.39 -10.63
N HIS A 22 0.55 -17.76 -11.54
CA HIS A 22 1.05 -16.98 -12.66
C HIS A 22 1.37 -15.51 -12.31
N ILE A 23 1.21 -15.11 -11.04
CA ILE A 23 1.52 -13.75 -10.59
C ILE A 23 2.95 -13.69 -10.06
N GLN A 24 3.78 -12.91 -10.73
CA GLN A 24 5.13 -12.53 -10.27
C GLN A 24 5.09 -11.12 -9.69
N ILE A 25 5.78 -10.91 -8.57
CA ILE A 25 5.93 -9.58 -7.96
C ILE A 25 7.40 -9.20 -7.95
N ARG A 26 7.69 -7.96 -8.32
CA ARG A 26 9.03 -7.38 -8.31
C ARG A 26 8.97 -5.87 -8.05
N GLY A 27 10.13 -5.27 -7.83
CA GLY A 27 10.25 -3.81 -7.82
C GLY A 27 9.86 -3.21 -9.17
N GLU A 28 9.26 -2.02 -9.12
CA GLU A 28 8.95 -1.21 -10.29
C GLU A 28 10.23 -0.76 -11.01
N VAL A 29 10.18 -0.72 -12.34
CA VAL A 29 11.20 -0.06 -13.17
C VAL A 29 10.57 1.00 -14.07
N SER A 30 11.37 1.90 -14.64
CA SER A 30 10.86 3.01 -15.47
C SER A 30 10.02 2.56 -16.68
N ALA A 31 10.31 1.38 -17.24
CA ALA A 31 9.52 0.79 -18.32
C ALA A 31 8.08 0.43 -17.90
N ASP A 32 7.81 0.30 -16.60
CA ASP A 32 6.47 -0.02 -16.09
C ASP A 32 5.58 1.22 -15.92
N TYR A 33 6.13 2.43 -15.97
CA TYR A 33 5.41 3.64 -15.52
C TYR A 33 4.10 3.88 -16.26
N SER A 34 4.07 3.64 -17.58
CA SER A 34 2.85 3.77 -18.38
C SER A 34 1.80 2.73 -17.99
N ASP A 35 2.22 1.49 -17.74
CA ASP A 35 1.30 0.43 -17.33
C ASP A 35 0.78 0.67 -15.91
N VAL A 36 1.64 1.16 -15.00
CA VAL A 36 1.25 1.55 -13.63
C VAL A 36 0.24 2.69 -13.67
N TYR A 37 0.40 3.67 -14.57
CA TYR A 37 -0.58 4.74 -14.76
C TYR A 37 -1.95 4.15 -15.11
N GLU A 38 -2.01 3.26 -16.11
CA GLU A 38 -3.26 2.64 -16.55
C GLU A 38 -3.87 1.73 -15.48
N VAL A 39 -3.06 1.01 -14.70
CA VAL A 39 -3.56 0.18 -13.59
C VAL A 39 -4.18 1.02 -12.48
N ASN A 40 -3.54 2.13 -12.08
CA ASN A 40 -4.10 3.04 -11.08
C ASN A 40 -5.41 3.65 -11.60
N LYS A 41 -5.37 4.21 -12.81
CA LYS A 41 -6.54 4.82 -13.43
C LYS A 41 -7.72 3.86 -13.55
N SER A 42 -7.44 2.61 -13.95
CA SER A 42 -8.48 1.59 -14.08
C SER A 42 -9.01 1.11 -12.72
N ALA A 43 -8.17 1.05 -11.69
CA ALA A 43 -8.57 0.56 -10.37
C ALA A 43 -9.43 1.57 -9.59
N PHE A 44 -9.20 2.86 -9.78
CA PHE A 44 -9.92 3.95 -9.09
C PHE A 44 -10.95 4.67 -9.97
N GLU A 45 -11.10 4.27 -11.24
CA GLU A 45 -12.01 4.85 -12.24
C GLU A 45 -11.77 6.36 -12.52
N GLN A 46 -10.65 6.90 -12.02
CA GLN A 46 -10.22 8.29 -12.14
C GLN A 46 -8.69 8.33 -12.26
N ASP A 47 -8.11 9.43 -12.75
CA ASP A 47 -6.66 9.53 -12.93
C ASP A 47 -5.90 10.17 -11.76
N ASN A 48 -6.59 10.52 -10.66
CA ASN A 48 -6.00 11.17 -9.49
C ASN A 48 -4.85 10.34 -8.89
N GLU A 49 -5.06 9.05 -8.62
CA GLU A 49 -4.04 8.15 -8.06
C GLU A 49 -2.90 7.90 -9.05
N ALA A 50 -3.20 7.86 -10.35
CA ALA A 50 -2.19 7.72 -11.38
C ALA A 50 -1.26 8.94 -11.41
N ARG A 51 -1.83 10.15 -11.38
CA ARG A 51 -1.09 11.42 -11.29
C ARG A 51 -0.35 11.58 -9.97
N LEU A 52 -0.94 11.14 -8.85
CA LEU A 52 -0.27 11.11 -7.55
C LEU A 52 1.05 10.35 -7.66
N VAL A 53 1.01 9.12 -8.18
CA VAL A 53 2.19 8.27 -8.31
C VAL A 53 3.25 8.95 -9.19
N GLU A 54 2.87 9.55 -10.31
CA GLU A 54 3.83 10.31 -11.15
C GLU A 54 4.50 11.45 -10.41
N LYS A 55 3.75 12.21 -9.61
CA LYS A 55 4.29 13.30 -8.79
C LYS A 55 5.19 12.79 -7.68
N LEU A 56 4.77 11.72 -6.99
CA LEU A 56 5.58 11.11 -5.94
C LEU A 56 6.91 10.60 -6.47
N ARG A 57 6.99 10.05 -7.69
CA ARG A 57 8.27 9.66 -8.31
C ARG A 57 9.26 10.81 -8.50
N GLN A 58 8.78 12.06 -8.58
CA GLN A 58 9.62 13.26 -8.67
C GLN A 58 10.01 13.82 -7.29
N ASN A 59 9.41 13.31 -6.22
CA ASN A 59 9.69 13.76 -4.87
C ASN A 59 11.03 13.17 -4.38
N HIS A 60 11.85 13.99 -3.72
CA HIS A 60 13.16 13.59 -3.20
C HIS A 60 13.12 12.44 -2.19
N ASN A 61 11.98 12.20 -1.54
CA ASN A 61 11.78 11.09 -0.62
C ASN A 61 11.32 9.79 -1.30
N PHE A 62 11.12 9.80 -2.63
CA PHE A 62 10.74 8.58 -3.34
C PHE A 62 11.87 7.55 -3.29
N ASP A 63 11.53 6.35 -2.83
CA ASP A 63 12.42 5.19 -2.86
C ASP A 63 11.85 4.14 -3.82
N PRO A 64 12.53 3.84 -4.95
CA PRO A 64 12.08 2.81 -5.88
C PRO A 64 12.03 1.41 -5.24
N ASN A 65 12.74 1.16 -4.14
CA ASN A 65 12.67 -0.10 -3.39
C ASN A 65 11.37 -0.27 -2.59
N LEU A 66 10.53 0.77 -2.56
CA LEU A 66 9.21 0.77 -1.93
C LEU A 66 8.06 0.75 -2.96
N SER A 67 8.38 0.60 -4.25
CA SER A 67 7.43 0.53 -5.36
C SER A 67 7.41 -0.86 -5.99
N TYR A 68 6.24 -1.49 -6.06
CA TYR A 68 6.09 -2.88 -6.45
C TYR A 68 5.01 -3.07 -7.52
N VAL A 69 5.28 -3.97 -8.46
CA VAL A 69 4.35 -4.33 -9.53
C VAL A 69 4.01 -5.81 -9.47
N ALA A 70 2.75 -6.15 -9.74
CA ALA A 70 2.29 -7.52 -9.95
C ALA A 70 2.10 -7.77 -11.44
N ILE A 71 2.75 -8.81 -11.95
CA ILE A 71 2.74 -9.19 -13.36
C ILE A 71 2.10 -10.55 -13.48
N TYR A 72 1.06 -10.64 -14.29
CA TYR A 72 0.48 -11.89 -14.73
C TYR A 72 1.22 -12.39 -15.96
N GLU A 73 1.70 -13.64 -15.92
CA GLU A 73 2.39 -14.27 -17.04
C GLU A 73 2.04 -15.76 -17.17
N ASN A 74 1.54 -16.18 -18.34
CA ASN A 74 1.09 -17.55 -18.60
C ASN A 74 1.66 -18.15 -19.91
N GLY A 75 2.87 -17.76 -20.30
CA GLY A 75 3.57 -18.26 -21.49
C GLY A 75 3.07 -17.69 -22.83
N THR A 76 1.85 -17.15 -22.88
CA THR A 76 1.29 -16.47 -24.07
C THR A 76 0.99 -14.99 -23.83
N GLN A 77 0.77 -14.60 -22.59
CA GLN A 77 0.49 -13.23 -22.18
C GLN A 77 1.43 -12.82 -21.04
N ARG A 78 1.85 -11.55 -21.05
CA ARG A 78 2.51 -10.88 -19.94
C ARG A 78 1.85 -9.52 -19.74
N LEU A 79 1.32 -9.25 -18.56
CA LEU A 79 0.56 -8.03 -18.27
C LEU A 79 0.84 -7.55 -16.85
N LEU A 80 1.06 -6.26 -16.66
CA LEU A 80 1.07 -5.64 -15.33
C LEU A 80 -0.39 -5.49 -14.86
N VAL A 81 -0.73 -6.19 -13.79
CA VAL A 81 -2.13 -6.31 -13.31
C VAL A 81 -2.34 -5.70 -11.93
N GLY A 82 -1.27 -5.30 -11.25
CA GLY A 82 -1.37 -4.64 -9.97
C GLY A 82 -0.13 -3.82 -9.61
N TYR A 83 -0.31 -2.91 -8.66
CA TYR A 83 0.69 -1.96 -8.22
C TYR A 83 0.53 -1.70 -6.71
N LEU A 84 1.64 -1.47 -6.03
CA LEU A 84 1.67 -1.06 -4.62
C LEU A 84 2.82 -0.08 -4.42
N LEU A 85 2.54 1.03 -3.76
CA LEU A 85 3.56 1.98 -3.31
C LEU A 85 3.53 2.15 -1.80
N PHE A 86 4.70 2.05 -1.18
CA PHE A 86 4.95 2.67 0.10
C PHE A 86 5.70 3.99 -0.11
N PHE A 87 5.25 5.06 0.54
CA PHE A 87 5.90 6.36 0.44
C PHE A 87 6.35 6.86 1.83
N PRO A 88 7.60 7.33 2.01
CA PRO A 88 8.06 7.85 3.29
C PRO A 88 7.26 9.08 3.76
N ILE A 89 6.77 9.01 5.01
CA ILE A 89 6.01 10.06 5.69
C ILE A 89 6.55 10.22 7.11
N LYS A 90 6.05 11.23 7.82
CA LYS A 90 6.34 11.41 9.25
C LYS A 90 5.07 11.61 10.06
N ILE A 91 5.18 11.37 11.36
CA ILE A 91 4.13 11.63 12.33
C ILE A 91 4.63 12.70 13.29
N GLN A 92 4.04 13.88 13.20
CA GLN A 92 4.34 14.99 14.10
C GLN A 92 3.63 14.79 15.43
N LEU A 93 4.37 14.93 16.54
CA LEU A 93 3.78 14.78 17.87
C LEU A 93 3.30 16.11 18.46
N TYR A 94 2.23 16.04 19.23
CA TYR A 94 1.57 17.14 19.90
C TYR A 94 1.28 16.76 21.36
N SER A 95 1.33 17.75 22.25
CA SER A 95 0.92 17.61 23.65
C SER A 95 -0.61 17.50 23.75
N LYS A 96 -1.11 16.50 24.48
CA LYS A 96 -2.54 16.36 24.80
C LYS A 96 -3.05 17.40 25.81
N ASN A 97 -2.16 18.04 26.59
CA ASN A 97 -2.56 19.03 27.60
C ASN A 97 -2.98 20.37 26.99
N ASP A 98 -2.23 20.83 26.00
CA ASP A 98 -2.33 22.19 25.46
C ASP A 98 -2.28 22.25 23.94
N ASN A 99 -2.34 21.09 23.26
CA ASN A 99 -2.31 20.94 21.80
C ASN A 99 -1.11 21.61 21.11
N LYS A 100 -0.01 21.83 21.85
CA LYS A 100 1.21 22.38 21.26
C LYS A 100 1.97 21.33 20.48
N LYS A 101 2.42 21.71 19.27
CA LYS A 101 3.37 20.95 18.46
C LYS A 101 4.68 20.78 19.24
N LEU A 102 5.16 19.55 19.35
CA LEU A 102 6.41 19.22 20.01
C LEU A 102 7.56 19.25 19.00
N ASP A 103 8.78 19.52 19.46
CA ASP A 103 9.99 19.32 18.66
C ASP A 103 10.38 17.82 18.65
N LEU A 104 9.42 16.98 18.25
CA LEU A 104 9.53 15.52 18.22
C LEU A 104 8.58 14.96 17.16
N SER A 105 9.10 14.04 16.35
CA SER A 105 8.35 13.34 15.31
C SER A 105 8.82 11.89 15.18
N VAL A 106 7.96 11.04 14.63
CA VAL A 106 8.35 9.73 14.11
C VAL A 106 8.63 9.90 12.63
N ASN A 107 9.89 9.82 12.22
CA ASN A 107 10.30 10.16 10.84
C ASN A 107 10.37 8.94 9.92
N GLU A 108 10.50 7.75 10.51
CA GLU A 108 10.65 6.50 9.80
C GLU A 108 9.28 5.83 9.65
N CYS A 109 8.34 6.52 9.01
CA CYS A 109 7.00 6.00 8.74
C CYS A 109 6.76 5.88 7.23
N LEU A 110 5.85 4.99 6.84
CA LEU A 110 5.43 4.80 5.45
C LEU A 110 3.93 5.03 5.30
N ALA A 111 3.50 5.65 4.20
CA ALA A 111 2.13 5.59 3.71
C ALA A 111 2.00 4.43 2.73
N LEU A 112 1.02 3.54 2.90
CA LEU A 112 0.60 2.60 1.84
C LEU A 112 -0.42 3.29 0.94
N ALA A 113 0.04 3.84 -0.17
CA ALA A 113 -0.83 4.50 -1.14
C ALA A 113 -0.14 4.70 -2.50
N PRO A 114 -0.74 4.26 -3.61
CA PRO A 114 -1.93 3.41 -3.71
C PRO A 114 -1.60 1.91 -3.58
N ILE A 115 -2.65 1.11 -3.42
CA ILE A 115 -2.66 -0.29 -3.82
C ILE A 115 -3.74 -0.50 -4.88
N SER A 116 -3.35 -1.03 -6.02
CA SER A 116 -4.21 -1.12 -7.20
C SER A 116 -4.11 -2.49 -7.83
N VAL A 117 -5.25 -3.00 -8.29
CA VAL A 117 -5.35 -4.21 -9.09
C VAL A 117 -6.36 -3.93 -10.20
N LEU A 118 -6.03 -4.31 -11.44
CA LEU A 118 -6.95 -4.17 -12.56
C LEU A 118 -8.31 -4.79 -12.23
N PRO A 119 -9.45 -4.14 -12.57
CA PRO A 119 -10.78 -4.62 -12.21
C PRO A 119 -11.04 -6.10 -12.56
N SER A 120 -10.58 -6.55 -13.73
CA SER A 120 -10.72 -7.94 -14.19
C SER A 120 -9.91 -8.96 -13.38
N TYR A 121 -8.94 -8.50 -12.59
CA TYR A 121 -8.03 -9.29 -11.75
C TYR A 121 -8.27 -9.09 -10.24
N GLN A 122 -9.21 -8.23 -9.83
CA GLN A 122 -9.59 -8.03 -8.43
C GLN A 122 -10.28 -9.26 -7.83
N ASN A 123 -10.33 -9.33 -6.49
CA ASN A 123 -10.93 -10.46 -5.74
C ASN A 123 -10.30 -11.84 -6.02
N ARG A 124 -9.04 -11.85 -6.51
CA ARG A 124 -8.26 -13.07 -6.78
C ARG A 124 -6.99 -13.20 -5.93
N GLY A 125 -6.89 -12.43 -4.84
CA GLY A 125 -5.76 -12.48 -3.90
C GLY A 125 -4.50 -11.70 -4.31
N ILE A 126 -4.49 -11.03 -5.48
CA ILE A 126 -3.31 -10.27 -5.96
C ILE A 126 -2.94 -9.13 -5.01
N GLY A 127 -3.91 -8.34 -4.55
CA GLY A 127 -3.67 -7.27 -3.58
C GLY A 127 -3.08 -7.81 -2.26
N SER A 128 -3.54 -8.98 -1.80
CA SER A 128 -2.93 -9.65 -0.65
C SER A 128 -1.49 -10.08 -0.91
N LYS A 129 -1.24 -10.67 -2.10
CA LYS A 129 0.10 -11.11 -2.50
C LYS A 129 1.07 -9.93 -2.57
N LEU A 130 0.63 -8.78 -3.11
CA LEU A 130 1.38 -7.52 -3.12
C LEU A 130 1.75 -7.05 -1.71
N ILE A 131 0.78 -6.93 -0.81
CA ILE A 131 1.03 -6.49 0.57
C ILE A 131 1.99 -7.46 1.28
N SER A 132 1.73 -8.76 1.23
CA SER A 132 2.59 -9.75 1.88
C SER A 132 4.02 -9.70 1.35
N TYR A 133 4.20 -9.68 0.02
CA TYR A 133 5.52 -9.59 -0.60
C TYR A 133 6.27 -8.31 -0.19
N ALA A 134 5.59 -7.17 -0.22
CA ALA A 134 6.20 -5.89 0.10
C ALA A 134 6.57 -5.79 1.59
N LEU A 135 5.73 -6.29 2.50
CA LEU A 135 6.04 -6.39 3.94
C LEU A 135 7.22 -7.33 4.20
N ASP A 136 7.28 -8.48 3.53
CA ASP A 136 8.41 -9.41 3.66
C ASP A 136 9.71 -8.83 3.13
N ASN A 137 9.66 -7.96 2.12
CA ASN A 137 10.85 -7.23 1.65
C ASN A 137 11.30 -6.16 2.65
N ILE A 138 10.37 -5.38 3.23
CA ILE A 138 10.71 -4.40 4.27
C ILE A 138 11.41 -5.10 5.44
N LYS A 139 10.89 -6.24 5.91
CA LYS A 139 11.47 -7.01 7.03
C LYS A 139 12.84 -7.61 6.72
N ARG A 140 13.11 -8.00 5.48
CA ARG A 140 14.37 -8.67 5.08
C ARG A 140 15.47 -7.71 4.65
N SER A 141 15.15 -6.46 4.37
CA SER A 141 16.09 -5.46 3.87
C SER A 141 16.53 -4.50 4.97
N TYR A 142 17.48 -3.61 4.65
CA TYR A 142 17.87 -2.50 5.52
C TYR A 142 16.73 -1.50 5.77
N LEU A 143 15.57 -1.67 5.12
CA LEU A 143 14.34 -0.90 5.36
C LEU A 143 13.69 -1.21 6.72
N MET A 144 14.24 -2.14 7.52
CA MET A 144 13.83 -2.34 8.91
C MET A 144 14.10 -1.12 9.81
N SER A 145 14.61 -0.01 9.26
CA SER A 145 14.60 1.30 9.89
C SER A 145 13.20 1.91 10.02
N TYR A 146 12.22 1.52 9.20
CA TYR A 146 10.86 2.03 9.33
C TYR A 146 10.15 1.46 10.58
N HIS A 147 9.53 2.34 11.35
CA HIS A 147 8.81 2.02 12.58
C HIS A 147 7.37 1.54 12.31
N CYS A 148 6.69 2.13 11.32
CA CYS A 148 5.30 1.77 11.03
C CYS A 148 4.85 2.14 9.60
N ILE A 149 3.69 1.59 9.22
CA ILE A 149 2.99 1.87 7.97
C ILE A 149 1.59 2.38 8.29
N ILE A 150 1.18 3.50 7.70
CA ILE A 150 -0.15 4.10 7.77
C ILE A 150 -0.91 3.79 6.49
N VAL A 151 -2.20 3.48 6.61
CA VAL A 151 -3.11 3.35 5.48
C VAL A 151 -4.49 3.91 5.85
N LEU A 152 -5.11 4.63 4.92
CA LEU A 152 -6.55 4.90 4.95
C LEU A 152 -7.23 3.88 4.04
N GLY A 153 -8.05 3.00 4.60
CA GLY A 153 -8.72 1.98 3.80
C GLY A 153 -9.66 1.08 4.59
N HIS A 154 -10.24 0.09 3.92
CA HIS A 154 -11.39 -0.66 4.45
C HIS A 154 -11.08 -1.38 5.77
N GLU A 155 -11.91 -1.12 6.80
CA GLU A 155 -11.74 -1.59 8.19
C GLU A 155 -11.60 -3.11 8.31
N ASN A 156 -12.17 -3.89 7.37
CA ASN A 156 -12.13 -5.36 7.40
C ASN A 156 -11.03 -5.98 6.49
N TYR A 157 -10.39 -5.17 5.64
CA TYR A 157 -9.43 -5.68 4.66
C TYR A 157 -8.00 -5.72 5.22
N TYR A 158 -7.54 -4.64 5.82
CA TYR A 158 -6.15 -4.53 6.28
C TYR A 158 -5.84 -5.26 7.60
N PRO A 159 -6.77 -5.49 8.55
CA PRO A 159 -6.46 -6.21 9.78
C PRO A 159 -5.90 -7.62 9.59
N ARG A 160 -6.21 -8.29 8.47
CA ARG A 160 -5.64 -9.60 8.15
C ARG A 160 -4.12 -9.59 7.92
N PHE A 161 -3.52 -8.42 7.72
CA PHE A 161 -2.06 -8.22 7.65
C PHE A 161 -1.46 -7.68 8.96
N GLY A 162 -2.27 -7.56 10.02
CA GLY A 162 -1.83 -7.06 11.32
C GLY A 162 -2.03 -5.56 11.56
N PHE A 163 -2.63 -4.84 10.60
CA PHE A 163 -2.99 -3.44 10.79
C PHE A 163 -4.05 -3.28 11.90
N LYS A 164 -3.97 -2.18 12.64
CA LYS A 164 -4.88 -1.84 13.74
C LYS A 164 -5.37 -0.40 13.60
N PRO A 165 -6.54 -0.03 14.15
CA PRO A 165 -7.01 1.35 14.19
C PRO A 165 -5.99 2.29 14.82
N ALA A 166 -5.48 3.25 14.05
CA ALA A 166 -4.38 4.13 14.46
C ALA A 166 -4.82 5.12 15.54
N ILE A 167 -6.06 5.62 15.45
CA ILE A 167 -6.61 6.61 16.39
C ILE A 167 -6.82 5.96 17.76
N SER A 168 -7.59 4.88 17.83
CA SER A 168 -8.00 4.29 19.12
C SER A 168 -6.88 3.48 19.81
N GLN A 169 -5.92 2.94 19.07
CA GLN A 169 -4.83 2.14 19.65
C GLN A 169 -3.55 2.94 19.90
N TYR A 170 -3.26 3.96 19.08
CA TYR A 170 -1.99 4.68 19.10
C TYR A 170 -2.12 6.20 19.22
N HIS A 171 -3.34 6.77 19.20
CA HIS A 171 -3.58 8.21 19.17
C HIS A 171 -2.88 8.91 18.00
N ILE A 172 -2.86 8.25 16.84
CA ILE A 172 -2.32 8.80 15.59
C ILE A 172 -3.50 9.17 14.70
N HIS A 173 -3.55 10.42 14.28
CA HIS A 173 -4.66 11.02 13.56
C HIS A 173 -4.24 11.40 12.13
N PRO A 174 -5.16 11.31 11.14
CA PRO A 174 -4.95 11.94 9.85
C PRO A 174 -4.99 13.47 9.98
N PRO A 175 -4.38 14.22 9.05
CA PRO A 175 -4.44 15.69 9.03
C PRO A 175 -5.77 16.24 8.49
N PHE A 176 -6.73 15.38 8.18
CA PHE A 176 -8.04 15.70 7.61
C PHE A 176 -9.15 14.91 8.33
N SER A 177 -10.41 15.34 8.19
CA SER A 177 -11.54 14.63 8.76
C SER A 177 -11.84 13.33 7.98
N ILE A 178 -12.19 12.27 8.71
CA ILE A 178 -12.62 10.99 8.14
C ILE A 178 -13.95 10.58 8.77
N GLU A 179 -14.83 9.96 7.97
CA GLU A 179 -16.15 9.54 8.44
C GLU A 179 -16.10 8.35 9.41
N ASN A 180 -15.21 7.39 9.14
CA ASN A 180 -15.00 6.21 9.96
C ASN A 180 -13.54 6.12 10.41
N GLU A 181 -13.31 6.35 11.70
CA GLU A 181 -11.97 6.27 12.31
C GLU A 181 -11.33 4.88 12.23
N ASN A 182 -12.12 3.81 12.10
CA ASN A 182 -11.61 2.44 11.94
C ASN A 182 -11.00 2.19 10.57
N CYS A 183 -11.19 3.10 9.60
CA CYS A 183 -10.54 3.04 8.30
C CYS A 183 -9.12 3.62 8.31
N PHE A 184 -8.73 4.37 9.35
CA PHE A 184 -7.36 4.88 9.49
C PHE A 184 -6.53 3.94 10.34
N LEU A 185 -5.62 3.23 9.68
CA LEU A 185 -5.00 2.02 10.20
C LEU A 185 -3.47 2.15 10.21
N VAL A 186 -2.84 1.52 11.20
CA VAL A 186 -1.39 1.47 11.36
C VAL A 186 -0.92 0.03 11.53
N LEU A 187 0.19 -0.30 10.89
CA LEU A 187 0.96 -1.52 11.14
C LEU A 187 2.30 -1.13 11.75
N GLU A 188 2.55 -1.58 12.96
CA GLU A 188 3.86 -1.46 13.62
C GLU A 188 4.83 -2.50 13.02
N LEU A 189 6.00 -2.03 12.58
CA LEU A 189 7.03 -2.87 11.94
C LEU A 189 8.07 -3.37 12.94
N ILE A 190 8.34 -2.58 13.98
CA ILE A 190 9.22 -2.95 15.10
C ILE A 190 8.34 -3.10 16.34
N PRO A 191 8.24 -4.31 16.94
CA PRO A 191 7.38 -4.55 18.09
C PRO A 191 7.57 -3.52 19.20
N ASP A 192 6.45 -2.98 19.70
CA ASP A 192 6.34 -2.01 20.78
C ASP A 192 7.03 -0.64 20.56
N LYS A 193 7.80 -0.45 19.48
CA LYS A 193 8.53 0.80 19.22
C LYS A 193 7.62 2.01 19.05
N LEU A 194 6.55 1.86 18.27
CA LEU A 194 5.57 2.91 18.05
C LEU A 194 4.80 3.14 19.35
N LYS A 195 4.41 2.07 20.04
CA LYS A 195 3.71 2.17 21.32
C LYS A 195 4.53 2.91 22.37
N GLU A 196 5.82 2.62 22.51
CA GLU A 196 6.75 3.33 23.40
C GLU A 196 6.84 4.81 23.05
N THR A 197 6.96 5.12 21.75
CA THR A 197 7.06 6.50 21.26
C THR A 197 5.78 7.28 21.58
N MET A 198 4.61 6.69 21.34
CA MET A 198 3.31 7.28 21.66
C MET A 198 3.01 7.32 23.17
N SER A 199 3.68 6.48 23.96
CA SER A 199 3.57 6.44 25.43
C SER A 199 4.52 7.40 26.13
N HIS A 200 5.37 8.15 25.42
CA HIS A 200 6.30 9.10 26.04
C HIS A 200 5.55 10.11 26.92
N ASN A 201 5.69 9.96 28.24
CA ASN A 201 4.94 10.67 29.29
C ASN A 201 3.40 10.53 29.21
N GLY A 202 2.87 9.55 28.46
CA GLY A 202 1.44 9.24 28.33
C GLY A 202 0.57 10.36 27.74
N ASN A 203 1.18 11.45 27.29
CA ASN A 203 0.47 12.72 27.09
C ASN A 203 0.70 13.34 25.72
N VAL A 204 0.92 12.49 24.72
CA VAL A 204 1.07 12.93 23.32
C VAL A 204 0.05 12.26 22.40
N TYR A 205 -0.24 12.92 21.30
CA TYR A 205 -0.90 12.35 20.13
C TYR A 205 -0.10 12.71 18.88
N GLY A 206 -0.27 11.93 17.81
CA GLY A 206 0.42 12.10 16.55
C GLY A 206 -0.53 12.59 15.46
N VAL A 207 -0.04 13.43 14.56
CA VAL A 207 -0.72 13.78 13.30
C VAL A 207 0.20 13.40 12.15
N VAL A 208 -0.33 12.65 11.19
CA VAL A 208 0.42 12.26 10.00
C VAL A 208 0.65 13.48 9.12
N GLU A 209 1.89 13.69 8.68
CA GLU A 209 2.26 14.68 7.68
C GLU A 209 2.56 13.96 6.36
N TYR A 210 1.61 14.02 5.43
CA TYR A 210 1.79 13.59 4.04
C TYR A 210 2.53 14.67 3.24
N PRO A 211 3.26 14.33 2.18
CA PRO A 211 3.79 15.34 1.27
C PRO A 211 2.63 15.95 0.47
N LYS A 212 2.81 17.20 0.00
CA LYS A 212 1.76 18.01 -0.67
C LYS A 212 1.09 17.32 -1.87
N GLU A 213 1.77 16.36 -2.49
CA GLU A 213 1.26 15.59 -3.62
C GLU A 213 -0.02 14.83 -3.26
N PHE A 214 -0.23 14.47 -1.99
CA PHE A 214 -1.46 13.82 -1.51
C PHE A 214 -2.67 14.75 -1.43
N ASP A 215 -2.47 16.07 -1.42
CA ASP A 215 -3.58 17.04 -1.34
C ASP A 215 -4.43 17.06 -2.63
N GLU A 216 -3.93 16.47 -3.71
CA GLU A 216 -4.56 16.48 -5.03
C GLU A 216 -5.38 15.23 -5.34
N VAL A 217 -5.49 14.30 -4.38
CA VAL A 217 -6.21 13.01 -4.55
C VAL A 217 -7.60 13.03 -3.91
N SER A 218 -7.99 14.16 -3.30
CA SER A 218 -9.28 14.37 -2.64
C SER A 218 -10.38 14.94 -3.54
#